data_AF-A0PNG5-F1
#
_entry.id   AF-A0PNG5-F1
#
_cell.length_a   1.000
_cell.length_b   1.000
_cell.length_c   1.000
_cell.angle_alpha   90.00
_cell.angle_beta   90.00
_cell.angle_gamma   90.00
#
_symmetry.space_group_name_H-M   'P 1'
#
loop_
_entity.id
_entity.type
_entity.pdbx_description
1 polymer ?
#
loop_
_entity_poly.entity_id
_entity_poly.type
_entity_poly.pdbx_seq_one_letter_code
_entity_poly.pdbx_strand_id
1 'polypeptide(L)'
;MFLGAAGFASAVAGADPDDPAPVPAPAPPNCTAADLAGVSAGVAAATSVYLFSHPEVNDYFTGLRGQPRDDIRDQLQQYMDANPGVHAELQGIRQPLTDFRDRCQQ
;
A
#
# COMPACT_ATOMS: atom_id res chain seq x y z
N MET A 1 4.64 4.79 27.96
CA MET A 1 4.58 6.11 28.61
C MET A 1 4.70 7.16 27.51
N PHE A 2 3.73 8.08 27.46
CA PHE A 2 3.55 9.20 26.49
C PHE A 2 3.14 8.84 25.06
N LEU A 3 2.33 9.62 24.32
CA LEU A 3 1.14 10.47 24.56
C LEU A 3 0.80 11.09 23.16
N GLY A 4 -0.45 10.99 22.68
CA GLY A 4 -1.12 11.91 21.71
C GLY A 4 -0.67 11.97 20.24
N ALA A 5 -1.45 12.45 19.26
CA ALA A 5 -2.86 12.82 19.13
C ALA A 5 -3.17 13.17 17.64
N ALA A 6 -4.46 13.37 17.33
CA ALA A 6 -5.09 13.91 16.11
C ALA A 6 -5.54 12.88 15.04
N GLY A 7 -6.82 12.72 14.69
CA GLY A 7 -8.05 13.41 15.05
C GLY A 7 -8.96 13.50 13.83
N PHE A 8 -10.21 13.02 13.92
CA PHE A 8 -11.33 13.50 13.09
C PHE A 8 -12.63 13.42 13.90
N ALA A 9 -13.15 14.61 14.26
CA ALA A 9 -14.50 14.89 14.73
C ALA A 9 -15.47 14.83 13.51
N SER A 10 -16.79 14.58 13.57
CA SER A 10 -17.76 14.49 14.66
C SER A 10 -19.06 13.88 14.10
N ALA A 11 -19.79 13.15 14.94
CA ALA A 11 -21.25 13.24 15.03
C ALA A 11 -21.63 12.82 16.46
N VAL A 12 -21.74 13.78 17.36
CA VAL A 12 -22.24 13.53 18.72
C VAL A 12 -23.77 13.57 18.69
N ALA A 13 -24.39 12.40 18.75
CA ALA A 13 -25.78 12.25 19.17
C ALA A 13 -25.77 11.30 20.38
N GLY A 14 -25.93 11.86 21.58
CA GLY A 14 -26.18 11.17 22.85
C GLY A 14 -25.39 9.89 23.13
N ALA A 15 -24.17 10.02 23.67
CA ALA A 15 -23.48 8.87 24.26
C ALA A 15 -23.89 8.73 25.73
N ASP A 16 -24.76 7.77 26.04
CA ASP A 16 -24.95 7.28 27.40
C ASP A 16 -23.63 6.61 27.87
N PRO A 17 -23.09 6.97 29.05
CA PRO A 17 -21.84 6.39 29.56
C PRO A 17 -21.97 4.91 29.94
N ASP A 18 -23.19 4.38 29.94
CA ASP A 18 -23.52 2.98 30.23
C ASP A 18 -23.76 2.14 28.95
N ASP A 19 -23.63 2.72 27.75
CA ASP A 19 -23.79 1.97 26.49
C ASP A 19 -22.44 1.42 26.02
N PRO A 20 -22.19 0.10 26.07
CA PRO A 20 -20.95 -0.46 25.56
C PRO A 20 -20.88 -0.22 24.05
N ALA A 21 -19.89 0.56 23.62
CA ALA A 21 -19.64 0.81 22.20
C ALA A 21 -19.64 -0.52 21.42
N PRO A 22 -20.32 -0.60 20.26
CA PRO A 22 -20.37 -1.83 19.49
C PRO A 22 -18.95 -2.31 19.20
N VAL A 23 -18.62 -3.52 19.67
CA VAL A 23 -17.34 -4.16 19.36
C VAL A 23 -17.35 -4.41 17.85
N PRO A 24 -16.38 -3.88 17.09
CA PRO A 24 -16.31 -4.15 15.67
C PRO A 24 -16.22 -5.66 15.44
N ALA A 25 -17.01 -6.16 14.49
CA ALA A 25 -16.97 -7.56 14.12
C ALA A 25 -15.52 -7.96 13.78
N PRO A 26 -15.08 -9.17 14.15
CA PRO A 26 -13.75 -9.64 13.80
C PRO A 26 -13.58 -9.64 12.28
N ALA A 27 -12.38 -9.28 11.82
CA ALA A 27 -12.05 -9.31 10.40
C ALA A 27 -12.30 -10.73 9.82
N PRO A 28 -12.69 -10.83 8.53
CA PRO A 28 -12.75 -12.12 7.86
C PRO A 28 -11.42 -12.89 7.99
N PRO A 29 -11.44 -14.23 7.95
CA PRO A 29 -10.22 -15.02 7.96
C PRO A 29 -9.22 -14.56 6.89
N ASN A 30 -7.95 -14.42 7.26
CA ASN A 30 -6.85 -13.95 6.40
C ASN A 30 -6.97 -12.49 5.91
N CYS A 31 -7.73 -11.64 6.61
CA CYS A 31 -7.88 -10.21 6.32
C CYS A 31 -7.36 -9.32 7.47
N THR A 32 -6.37 -9.79 8.21
CA THR A 32 -5.75 -9.04 9.30
C THR A 32 -4.61 -8.15 8.80
N ALA A 33 -4.12 -7.26 9.68
CA ALA A 33 -2.90 -6.50 9.42
C ALA A 33 -1.67 -7.42 9.21
N ALA A 34 -1.62 -8.58 9.87
CA ALA A 34 -0.54 -9.54 9.69
C ALA A 34 -0.57 -10.15 8.28
N ASP A 35 -1.77 -10.43 7.76
CA ASP A 35 -1.94 -10.96 6.40
C ASP A 35 -1.53 -9.93 5.34
N LEU A 36 -1.94 -8.67 5.51
CA LEU A 36 -1.50 -7.58 4.63
C LEU A 36 0.01 -7.40 4.66
N ALA A 37 0.62 -7.47 5.85
CA ALA A 37 2.07 -7.39 6.00
C ALA A 37 2.77 -8.55 5.26
N GLY A 38 2.24 -9.78 5.35
CA GLY A 38 2.75 -10.94 4.62
C GLY A 38 2.69 -10.75 3.10
N VAL A 39 1.55 -10.30 2.57
CA VAL A 39 1.38 -10.03 1.13
C VAL A 39 2.33 -8.92 0.66
N SER A 40 2.40 -7.82 1.39
CA SER A 40 3.28 -6.69 1.04
C SER A 40 4.76 -7.08 1.06
N ALA A 41 5.19 -7.90 2.03
CA ALA A 41 6.54 -8.46 2.06
C ALA A 41 6.83 -9.33 0.83
N GLY A 42 5.88 -10.18 0.42
CA GLY A 42 6.00 -10.97 -0.80
C GLY A 42 6.16 -10.12 -2.07
N VAL A 43 5.32 -9.07 -2.21
CA VAL A 43 5.42 -8.12 -3.32
C VAL A 43 6.76 -7.37 -3.31
N ALA A 44 7.24 -6.96 -2.14
CA ALA A 44 8.54 -6.30 -2.00
C ALA A 44 9.70 -7.23 -2.41
N ALA A 45 9.67 -8.50 -2.00
CA ALA A 45 10.66 -9.49 -2.39
C ALA A 45 10.65 -9.73 -3.91
N ALA A 46 9.48 -9.91 -4.52
CA ALA A 46 9.33 -10.06 -5.97
C ALA A 46 9.83 -8.83 -6.73
N THR A 47 9.54 -7.63 -6.22
CA THR A 47 10.06 -6.37 -6.78
C THR A 47 11.58 -6.34 -6.72
N SER A 48 12.20 -6.77 -5.60
CA SER A 48 13.66 -6.83 -5.50
C SER A 48 14.27 -7.76 -6.54
N VAL A 49 13.70 -8.95 -6.74
CA VAL A 49 14.16 -9.89 -7.77
C VAL A 49 14.05 -9.26 -9.16
N TYR A 50 12.91 -8.65 -9.46
CA TYR A 50 12.66 -7.97 -10.73
C TYR A 50 13.69 -6.88 -11.01
N LEU A 51 13.96 -6.00 -10.04
CA LEU A 51 14.94 -4.93 -10.20
C LEU A 51 16.35 -5.49 -10.41
N PHE A 52 16.74 -6.58 -9.74
CA PHE A 52 18.05 -7.21 -9.99
C PHE A 52 18.15 -7.87 -11.36
N SER A 53 17.05 -8.33 -11.95
CA SER A 53 17.04 -8.88 -13.31
C SER A 53 16.85 -7.84 -14.41
N HIS A 54 16.47 -6.61 -14.05
CA HIS A 54 16.24 -5.48 -14.97
C HIS A 54 17.10 -4.29 -14.54
N PRO A 55 18.43 -4.33 -14.76
CA PRO A 55 19.36 -3.32 -14.26
C PRO A 55 19.01 -1.90 -14.74
N GLU A 56 18.50 -1.73 -15.96
CA GLU A 56 18.04 -0.45 -16.48
C GLU A 56 16.83 0.12 -15.72
N VAL A 57 15.92 -0.75 -15.27
CA VAL A 57 14.77 -0.33 -14.44
C VAL A 57 15.27 0.02 -13.04
N ASN A 58 16.16 -0.79 -12.47
CA ASN A 58 16.77 -0.54 -11.17
C ASN A 58 17.52 0.79 -11.13
N ASP A 59 18.31 1.10 -12.17
CA ASP A 59 19.05 2.36 -12.26
C ASP A 59 18.10 3.55 -12.34
N TYR A 60 17.02 3.44 -13.12
CA TYR A 60 15.99 4.47 -13.19
C TYR A 60 15.37 4.76 -11.81
N PHE A 61 14.86 3.73 -11.12
CA PHE A 61 14.26 3.91 -9.78
C PHE A 61 15.28 4.38 -8.74
N THR A 62 16.54 3.95 -8.85
CA THR A 62 17.64 4.41 -7.98
C THR A 62 17.97 5.88 -8.20
N GLY A 63 17.84 6.37 -9.44
CA GLY A 63 18.05 7.77 -9.83
C GLY A 63 17.01 8.75 -9.26
N LEU A 64 15.83 8.27 -8.87
CA LEU A 64 14.77 9.09 -8.26
C LEU A 64 15.11 9.53 -6.82
N ARG A 65 16.16 8.97 -6.20
CA ARG A 65 16.53 9.27 -4.82
C ARG A 65 16.89 10.75 -4.64
N GLY A 66 16.23 11.40 -3.68
CA GLY A 66 16.48 12.81 -3.32
C GLY A 66 15.65 13.82 -4.09
N GLN A 67 14.83 13.39 -5.06
CA GLN A 67 13.91 14.28 -5.76
C GLN A 67 12.66 14.60 -4.92
N PRO A 68 12.00 15.75 -5.17
CA PRO A 68 10.69 16.06 -4.58
C PRO A 68 9.65 15.00 -4.92
N ARG A 69 8.75 14.70 -3.97
CA ARG A 69 7.72 13.66 -4.16
C ARG A 69 6.77 13.95 -5.32
N ASP A 70 6.45 15.23 -5.55
CA ASP A 70 5.55 15.63 -6.63
C ASP A 70 6.19 15.34 -7.99
N ASP A 71 7.48 15.69 -8.15
CA ASP A 71 8.25 15.40 -9.38
C ASP A 71 8.40 13.90 -9.66
N ILE A 72 8.51 13.07 -8.61
CA ILE A 72 8.64 11.61 -8.75
C ILE A 72 7.39 11.01 -9.38
N ARG A 73 6.18 11.52 -9.06
CA ARG A 73 4.93 10.96 -9.60
C ARG A 73 4.83 11.16 -11.10
N ASP A 74 5.14 12.36 -11.58
CA ASP A 74 5.10 12.67 -13.01
C ASP A 74 6.16 11.90 -13.79
N GLN A 75 7.37 11.78 -13.24
CA GLN A 75 8.44 10.98 -13.84
C GLN A 75 8.06 9.50 -13.94
N LEU A 76 7.50 8.92 -12.86
CA LEU A 76 7.04 7.54 -12.89
C LEU A 76 5.94 7.32 -13.93
N GLN A 77 4.99 8.25 -14.04
CA GLN A 77 3.93 8.15 -15.06
C GLN A 77 4.53 8.16 -16.47
N GLN A 78 5.39 9.12 -16.78
CA GLN A 78 6.07 9.19 -18.08
C GLN A 78 6.89 7.94 -18.38
N TYR A 79 7.58 7.40 -17.38
CA TYR A 79 8.36 6.18 -17.53
C TYR A 79 7.48 4.97 -17.82
N MET A 80 6.34 4.81 -17.14
CA MET A 80 5.41 3.72 -17.40
C MET A 80 4.74 3.83 -18.78
N ASP A 81 4.42 5.06 -19.22
CA ASP A 81 3.84 5.31 -20.55
C ASP A 81 4.83 5.00 -21.67
N ALA A 82 6.12 5.33 -21.46
CA ALA A 82 7.19 5.01 -22.40
C ALA A 82 7.60 3.52 -22.38
N ASN A 83 7.34 2.81 -21.28
CA ASN A 83 7.75 1.43 -21.06
C ASN A 83 6.56 0.53 -20.71
N PRO A 84 5.61 0.28 -21.65
CA PRO A 84 4.40 -0.48 -21.37
C PRO A 84 4.65 -1.93 -20.93
N GLY A 85 5.77 -2.54 -21.36
CA GLY A 85 6.19 -3.88 -20.90
C GLY A 85 6.56 -3.89 -19.42
N VAL A 86 7.47 -2.99 -19.00
CA VAL A 86 7.86 -2.79 -17.59
C VAL A 86 6.64 -2.46 -16.73
N HIS A 87 5.73 -1.62 -17.26
CA HIS A 87 4.50 -1.29 -16.57
C HIS A 87 3.63 -2.54 -16.32
N ALA A 88 3.41 -3.38 -17.34
CA ALA A 88 2.62 -4.60 -17.22
C ALA A 88 3.27 -5.59 -16.22
N GLU A 89 4.59 -5.73 -16.24
CA GLU A 89 5.33 -6.61 -15.33
C GLU A 89 5.22 -6.13 -13.87
N LEU A 90 5.43 -4.84 -13.61
CA LEU A 90 5.29 -4.25 -12.28
C LEU A 90 3.83 -4.27 -11.79
N GLN A 91 2.85 -4.13 -12.68
CA GLN A 91 1.44 -4.38 -12.34
C GLN A 91 1.23 -5.83 -11.92
N GLY A 92 1.80 -6.79 -12.66
CA GLY A 92 1.78 -8.22 -12.33
C GLY A 92 2.35 -8.51 -10.94
N ILE A 93 3.51 -7.93 -10.62
CA ILE A 93 4.15 -8.06 -9.30
C ILE A 93 3.27 -7.53 -8.17
N ARG A 94 2.46 -6.49 -8.43
CA ARG A 94 1.57 -5.86 -7.43
C ARG A 94 0.20 -6.52 -7.32
N GLN A 95 -0.19 -7.41 -8.24
CA GLN A 95 -1.51 -8.06 -8.21
C GLN A 95 -1.91 -8.66 -6.86
N PRO A 96 -1.02 -9.34 -6.10
CA PRO A 96 -1.40 -9.90 -4.81
C PRO A 96 -1.96 -8.87 -3.81
N LEU A 97 -1.52 -7.61 -3.87
CA LEU A 97 -2.07 -6.53 -3.04
C LEU A 97 -3.46 -6.10 -3.52
N THR A 98 -3.68 -6.04 -4.83
CA THR A 98 -5.01 -5.77 -5.41
C THR A 98 -5.99 -6.88 -5.01
N ASP A 99 -5.60 -8.13 -5.22
CA ASP A 99 -6.40 -9.30 -4.86
C ASP A 99 -6.71 -9.36 -3.35
N PHE A 100 -5.74 -8.98 -2.51
CA PHE A 100 -5.96 -8.87 -1.07
C PHE A 100 -7.00 -7.79 -0.75
N ARG A 101 -6.86 -6.60 -1.34
CA ARG A 101 -7.78 -5.49 -1.13
C ARG A 101 -9.20 -5.87 -1.56
N ASP A 102 -9.34 -6.42 -2.76
CA ASP A 102 -10.63 -6.77 -3.32
C ASP A 102 -11.30 -7.91 -2.54
N ARG A 103 -10.53 -8.79 -1.90
CA ARG A 103 -11.08 -9.82 -0.98
C ARG A 103 -11.47 -9.28 0.40
N CYS A 104 -10.73 -8.32 0.93
CA CYS A 104 -10.76 -7.95 2.36
C CYS A 104 -11.35 -6.56 2.66
N GLN A 105 -11.57 -5.72 1.66
CA GLN A 105 -12.10 -4.34 1.80
C GLN A 105 -13.39 -4.12 1.00
N GLN A 106 -14.10 -5.19 0.65
CA GLN A 106 -15.50 -5.13 0.25
C GLN A 106 -16.41 -5.10 1.48
#